data_AF-A0A370S8S6-F1
#
_entry.id   AF-A0A370S8S6-F1
#
_cell.length_a   1.000
_cell.length_b   1.000
_cell.length_c   1.000
_cell.angle_alpha   90.00
_cell.angle_beta   90.00
_cell.angle_gamma   90.00
#
_symmetry.space_group_name_H-M   'P 1'
#
loop_
_entity.id
_entity.type
_entity.pdbx_description
1 polymer ?
#
loop_
_entity_poly.entity_id
_entity_poly.type
_entity_poly.pdbx_seq_one_letter_code
_entity_poly.pdbx_strand_id
1 'polypeptide(L)' 'MYVAMSQDDKLIDLNSERAKRVHDIKEKRLNEVRNAFEQAMPLGKPKKKSKNKPKKR' A
#
# COMPACT_ATOMS: atom_id res chain seq x y z
N MET A 1 -16.70 -50.90 -7.93
CA MET A 1 -15.74 -50.01 -7.24
C MET A 1 -15.20 -49.01 -8.25
N TYR A 2 -15.69 -47.77 -8.23
CA TYR A 2 -15.07 -46.66 -8.97
C TYR A 2 -14.95 -45.48 -8.00
N VAL A 3 -13.72 -45.01 -7.78
CA VAL A 3 -13.40 -43.85 -6.95
C VAL A 3 -13.40 -42.63 -7.87
N ALA A 4 -14.28 -41.67 -7.60
CA ALA A 4 -14.22 -40.34 -8.19
C ALA A 4 -12.96 -39.66 -7.65
N MET A 5 -11.89 -39.63 -8.43
CA MET A 5 -10.76 -38.75 -8.12
C MET A 5 -11.22 -37.32 -8.36
N SER A 6 -11.38 -36.60 -7.25
CA SER A 6 -11.84 -35.23 -7.14
C SER A 6 -11.10 -34.33 -8.13
N GLN A 7 -11.88 -33.67 -9.01
CA GLN A 7 -11.38 -32.62 -9.92
C GLN A 7 -11.05 -31.32 -9.17
N ASP A 8 -11.17 -31.29 -7.83
CA ASP A 8 -11.02 -30.10 -7.01
C ASP A 8 -9.55 -29.75 -6.70
N ASP A 9 -8.60 -30.66 -6.93
CA ASP A 9 -7.17 -30.44 -6.69
C ASP A 9 -6.51 -29.42 -7.64
N LYS A 10 -7.24 -28.95 -8.66
CA LYS A 10 -6.80 -27.86 -9.56
C LYS A 10 -7.84 -26.75 -9.65
N LEU A 11 -8.65 -26.54 -8.62
CA LEU A 11 -9.53 -25.38 -8.57
C LEU A 11 -8.68 -24.13 -8.34
N ILE A 12 -8.35 -23.43 -9.42
CA ILE A 12 -7.67 -22.14 -9.36
C ILE A 12 -8.62 -21.16 -8.68
N ASP A 13 -8.31 -20.75 -7.45
CA ASP A 13 -9.09 -19.73 -6.76
C ASP A 13 -8.82 -18.34 -7.36
N LEU A 14 -9.57 -18.03 -8.42
CA LEU A 14 -9.56 -16.72 -9.07
C LEU A 14 -9.99 -15.58 -8.14
N ASN A 15 -10.60 -15.88 -6.99
CA ASN A 15 -10.95 -14.88 -5.99
C ASN A 15 -9.72 -14.42 -5.22
N SER A 16 -8.80 -15.32 -4.89
CA SER A 16 -7.52 -14.95 -4.25
C SER A 16 -6.71 -13.97 -5.12
N GLU A 17 -6.66 -14.21 -6.43
CA GLU A 17 -5.95 -13.34 -7.38
C GLU A 17 -6.67 -12.00 -7.58
N ARG A 18 -8.01 -12.02 -7.62
CA ARG A 18 -8.82 -10.79 -7.62
C ARG A 18 -8.59 -9.98 -6.34
N ALA A 19 -8.51 -10.64 -5.18
CA ALA A 19 -8.28 -9.98 -3.90
C ALA A 19 -6.92 -9.29 -3.87
N LYS A 20 -5.86 -9.93 -4.39
CA LYS A 20 -4.54 -9.30 -4.59
C LYS A 20 -4.64 -8.09 -5.51
N ARG A 21 -5.25 -8.23 -6.69
CA ARG A 21 -5.41 -7.10 -7.63
C ARG A 21 -6.18 -5.93 -7.02
N VAL A 22 -7.24 -6.20 -6.26
CA VAL A 22 -8.02 -5.17 -5.56
C VAL A 22 -7.19 -4.50 -4.48
N HIS A 23 -6.36 -5.25 -3.75
CA HIS A 23 -5.44 -4.71 -2.77
C HIS A 23 -4.44 -3.74 -3.43
N ASP A 24 -3.77 -4.17 -4.49
CA ASP A 24 -2.79 -3.35 -5.22
C ASP A 24 -3.43 -2.05 -5.75
N ILE A 25 -4.64 -2.13 -6.31
CA ILE A 25 -5.39 -0.97 -6.79
C ILE A 25 -5.71 -0.01 -5.64
N LYS A 26 -6.14 -0.53 -4.48
CA LYS A 26 -6.47 0.28 -3.31
C LYS A 26 -5.23 0.97 -2.74
N GLU A 27 -4.11 0.26 -2.65
CA GLU A 27 -2.85 0.80 -2.16
C GLU A 27 -2.32 1.93 -3.07
N LYS A 28 -2.41 1.74 -4.39
CA LYS A 28 -2.08 2.80 -5.36
C LYS A 28 -2.95 4.04 -5.17
N ARG A 29 -4.28 3.86 -5.08
CA ARG A 29 -5.22 4.98 -4.84
C ARG A 29 -4.95 5.67 -3.51
N LEU A 30 -4.60 4.93 -2.46
CA LEU A 30 -4.28 5.50 -1.16
C LEU A 30 -3.04 6.39 -1.21
N ASN A 31 -1.99 5.94 -1.90
CA ASN A 31 -0.78 6.73 -2.09
C ASN A 31 -1.04 7.99 -2.92
N GLU A 32 -1.86 7.89 -3.98
CA GLU A 32 -2.28 9.06 -4.77
C GLU A 32 -3.05 10.07 -3.93
N VAL A 33 -4.03 9.62 -3.13
CA VAL A 33 -4.79 10.48 -2.22
C VAL A 33 -3.88 11.11 -1.18
N ARG A 34 -2.92 10.36 -0.62
CA ARG A 34 -1.94 10.88 0.34
C ARG A 34 -1.06 11.95 -0.29
N ASN A 35 -0.51 11.68 -1.47
CA ASN A 35 0.34 12.63 -2.20
C ASN A 35 -0.45 13.88 -2.59
N ALA A 36 -1.66 13.72 -3.12
CA ALA A 36 -2.54 14.83 -3.47
C ALA A 36 -2.93 15.65 -2.24
N PHE A 37 -3.17 15.00 -1.09
CA PHE A 37 -3.43 15.67 0.17
C PHE A 37 -2.21 16.46 0.66
N GLU A 38 -1.01 15.88 0.62
CA GLU A 38 0.23 16.60 0.97
C GLU A 38 0.50 17.80 0.04
N GLN A 39 0.16 17.68 -1.24
CA GLN A 39 0.28 18.77 -2.22
C GLN A 39 -0.78 19.86 -2.03
N ALA A 40 -2.05 19.48 -1.82
CA ALA A 40 -3.17 20.40 -1.67
C ALA A 40 -3.20 21.06 -0.29
N MET A 41 -2.71 20.36 0.73
CA MET A 41 -2.47 20.88 2.06
C MET A 41 -0.98 20.77 2.37
N PRO A 42 -0.18 21.76 1.93
CA PRO A 42 1.18 21.95 2.44
C PRO A 42 1.05 22.43 3.89
N LEU A 43 0.70 21.51 4.80
CA LEU A 43 0.78 21.69 6.24
C LEU A 43 2.19 22.19 6.50
N GLY A 44 2.30 23.48 6.89
CA GLY A 44 3.52 24.24 6.80
C GLY A 44 4.73 23.41 7.19
N LYS A 45 5.69 23.27 6.24
CA LYS A 45 6.90 22.43 6.35
C LYS A 45 7.34 22.38 7.82
N PRO A 46 7.51 21.20 8.45
CA PRO A 46 8.12 21.18 9.77
C PRO A 46 9.44 21.92 9.63
N LYS A 47 9.55 23.10 10.26
CA LYS A 47 10.78 23.88 10.26
C LYS A 47 11.86 22.92 10.70
N LYS A 48 12.72 22.47 9.79
CA LYS A 48 13.95 21.76 10.14
C LYS A 48 14.61 22.66 11.18
N LYS A 49 14.60 22.25 12.45
CA LYS A 49 15.33 22.96 13.49
C LYS A 49 16.76 23.05 12.98
N SER A 50 17.22 24.26 12.70
CA SER A 50 18.57 24.48 12.19
C SER A 50 19.53 23.87 13.20
N LYS A 51 20.20 22.79 12.81
CA LYS A 51 21.23 22.10 13.60
C LYS A 51 22.55 22.90 13.62
N ASN A 52 22.49 24.22 13.39
CA ASN A 52 23.64 25.12 13.35
C ASN A 52 23.48 26.21 14.42
N LYS A 53 23.73 25.85 15.67
CA LYS A 53 24.43 26.75 16.58
C LYS A 53 25.65 25.99 17.10
N PRO A 54 26.89 26.39 16.74
CA PRO A 54 28.07 25.77 17.34
C PRO A 54 28.00 26.03 18.85
N LYS A 55 28.03 24.96 19.63
CA LYS A 55 28.07 25.05 21.09
C LYS A 55 29.44 25.62 21.46
N LYS A 56 29.48 26.92 21.75
CA LYS A 56 30.66 27.58 22.30
C LYS A 56 30.83 27.10 23.74
N ARG A 57 31.85 26.27 24.00
CA ARG A 57 32.61 26.13 25.25
C ARG A 57 33.70 25.07 25.04
#